data_AF-A0A285D3Y8-F1
#
_entry.id   AF-A0A285D3Y8-F1
#
_cell.length_a   1.000
_cell.length_b   1.000
_cell.length_c   1.000
_cell.angle_alpha   90.00
_cell.angle_beta   90.00
_cell.angle_gamma   90.00
#
_symmetry.space_group_name_H-M   'P 1'
#
loop_
_entity.id
_entity.type
_entity.pdbx_description
1 polymer ?
#
loop_
_entity_poly.entity_id
_entity_poly.type
_entity_poly.pdbx_seq_one_letter_code
_entity_poly.pdbx_strand_id
1 'polypeptide(L)'
;MSLTAASLPDDPAALKAMILQLQASLRAHDLLVQSLRMRIARLKRQAFGKGSEKIAREIEQLEFALESLQVAQAEVAPPPEPESVEATLVSAAPDEQGDGDAPEKAPRRRPRVSPDTPRERRELDPGETCPDCGGALRLVSEDVSQILDMITARLKLIEVARPKKSCVRRGDRPLEDRLIRLTCEKMVQCPAPTRPICEACGGVHHEHEKPRLLEAGEWRATAEGDGRTAGFHLSALYSPWETWAEIAAEHGRVRKDPPRLQVWVNTKLGESWEDQAGDTVPADPLMARREDWGEALPASVAVLTAGVDVQGDRIEVQILGWGRDEEAWVIDYRVLWGDPSGPRLWSDLDMVLQATFPHPAGLDLPVRAAAIDTGGHHTKMAYEFCRTRLARRIWAIKGRGGPGIPVWPRRPTRTNKGKIPLFIVGVDAVKDAVYARLRLTEPCPGAIHFPRRLDADYFRQLTAERVVTRFERGRPIRSWQPKRDGERNEALDTFVYAHAALHGLISMGLRLNEEVERVGPAQTRTDAAAAGVIRSAWMTTVT
;
A
#
# COMPACT_ATOMS: atom_id res chain seq x y z
N MET A 1 29.13 32.48 6.79
CA MET A 1 29.06 33.91 7.20
C MET A 1 28.21 34.62 6.17
N SER A 2 27.03 35.09 6.55
CA SER A 2 26.11 35.76 5.62
C SER A 2 26.61 37.18 5.36
N LEU A 3 26.94 37.50 4.11
CA LEU A 3 27.26 38.85 3.68
C LEU A 3 25.95 39.65 3.67
N THR A 4 25.84 40.64 4.54
CA THR A 4 24.69 41.55 4.57
C THR A 4 24.87 42.64 3.52
N ALA A 5 23.78 43.25 3.03
CA ALA A 5 23.82 44.29 2.01
C ALA A 5 24.77 45.47 2.38
N ALA A 6 24.95 45.75 3.68
CA ALA A 6 25.86 46.78 4.19
C ALA A 6 27.36 46.43 4.10
N SER A 7 27.71 45.19 3.74
CA SER A 7 29.09 44.71 3.62
C SER A 7 29.59 44.63 2.17
N LEU A 8 28.75 45.01 1.21
CA LEU A 8 29.07 44.97 -0.21
C LEU A 8 29.71 46.31 -0.65
N PRO A 9 30.74 46.28 -1.50
CA PRO A 9 31.31 47.51 -2.05
C PRO A 9 30.30 48.27 -2.91
N ASP A 10 30.24 49.60 -2.78
CA ASP A 10 29.37 50.46 -3.61
C ASP A 10 29.94 50.70 -5.03
N ASP A 11 31.20 50.30 -5.28
CA ASP A 11 31.82 50.39 -6.59
C ASP A 11 31.24 49.33 -7.56
N PRO A 12 30.60 49.75 -8.67
CA PRO A 12 30.03 48.82 -9.65
C PRO A 12 31.05 47.88 -10.29
N ALA A 13 32.32 48.27 -10.38
CA ALA A 13 33.38 47.41 -10.91
C ALA A 13 33.73 46.28 -9.91
N ALA A 14 33.87 46.60 -8.62
CA ALA A 14 34.07 45.63 -7.55
C ALA A 14 32.89 44.63 -7.42
N LEU A 15 31.64 45.10 -7.53
CA LEU A 15 30.45 44.22 -7.51
C LEU A 15 30.41 43.25 -8.69
N LYS A 16 30.71 43.72 -9.91
CA LYS A 16 30.78 42.86 -11.11
C LYS A 16 31.85 41.79 -10.96
N ALA A 17 33.00 42.13 -10.38
CA ALA A 17 34.07 41.17 -10.11
C ALA A 17 33.62 40.08 -9.10
N MET A 18 32.92 40.47 -8.03
CA MET A 18 32.38 39.51 -7.05
C MET A 18 31.31 38.59 -7.65
N ILE A 19 30.40 39.11 -8.49
CA ILE A 19 29.39 38.30 -9.18
C ILE A 19 30.04 37.28 -10.12
N LEU A 20 31.05 37.70 -10.89
CA LEU A 20 31.79 36.78 -11.76
C LEU A 20 32.51 35.70 -10.96
N GLN A 21 33.07 36.04 -9.80
CA GLN A 21 33.72 35.08 -8.91
C GLN A 21 32.72 34.09 -8.28
N LEU A 22 31.54 34.56 -7.87
CA LEU A 22 30.45 33.70 -7.36
C LEU A 22 29.90 32.77 -8.44
N GLN A 23 29.70 33.29 -9.66
CA GLN A 23 29.27 32.47 -10.81
C GLN A 23 30.31 31.41 -11.16
N ALA A 24 31.61 31.72 -11.07
CA ALA A 24 32.67 30.73 -11.26
C ALA A 24 32.66 29.66 -10.16
N SER A 25 32.44 30.05 -8.90
CA SER A 25 32.32 29.14 -7.76
C SER A 25 31.10 28.21 -7.88
N LEU A 26 29.94 28.74 -8.26
CA LEU A 26 28.72 27.96 -8.53
C LEU A 26 28.95 26.92 -9.63
N ARG A 27 29.55 27.32 -10.76
CA ARG A 27 29.90 26.39 -11.85
C ARG A 27 30.88 25.30 -11.39
N ALA A 28 31.86 25.64 -10.55
CA ALA A 28 32.80 24.66 -9.99
C ALA A 28 32.09 23.65 -9.08
N HIS A 29 31.15 24.11 -8.24
CA HIS A 29 30.35 23.21 -7.40
C HIS A 29 29.43 22.30 -8.23
N ASP A 30 28.80 22.81 -9.28
CA ASP A 30 27.93 22.01 -10.16
C ASP A 30 28.70 20.91 -10.88
N LEU A 31 29.91 21.21 -11.37
CA LEU A 31 30.81 20.22 -11.97
C LEU A 31 31.24 19.15 -10.95
N LEU A 32 31.50 19.55 -9.70
CA LEU A 32 31.86 18.63 -8.62
C LEU A 32 30.68 17.71 -8.26
N VAL A 33 29.46 18.26 -8.16
CA VAL A 33 28.22 17.49 -7.94
C VAL A 33 27.99 16.48 -9.07
N GLN A 34 28.17 16.89 -10.33
CA GLN A 34 28.07 15.97 -11.47
C GLN A 34 29.13 14.86 -11.42
N SER A 35 30.37 15.20 -11.05
CA SER A 35 31.47 14.22 -10.92
C SER A 35 31.19 13.18 -9.83
N LEU A 36 30.68 13.61 -8.67
CA LEU A 36 30.33 12.73 -7.55
C LEU A 36 29.15 11.81 -7.91
N ARG A 37 28.11 12.35 -8.56
CA ARG A 37 26.97 11.56 -9.06
C ARG A 37 27.43 10.46 -10.02
N MET A 38 28.33 10.77 -10.95
CA MET A 38 28.90 9.80 -11.89
C MET A 38 29.75 8.73 -11.19
N ARG A 39 30.53 9.10 -10.17
CA ARG A 39 31.35 8.17 -9.38
C ARG A 39 30.48 7.21 -8.55
N ILE A 40 29.42 7.73 -7.90
CA ILE A 40 28.44 6.91 -7.18
C ILE A 40 27.74 5.92 -8.13
N ALA A 41 27.31 6.38 -9.31
CA ALA A 41 26.67 5.52 -10.31
C ALA A 41 27.62 4.42 -10.85
N ARG A 42 28.93 4.68 -10.89
CA ARG A 42 29.94 3.67 -11.25
C ARG A 42 30.14 2.65 -10.13
N LEU A 43 30.29 3.09 -8.88
CA LEU A 43 30.46 2.21 -7.72
C LEU A 43 29.22 1.34 -7.47
N LYS A 44 28.00 1.90 -7.59
CA LYS A 44 26.75 1.15 -7.49
C LYS A 44 26.63 0.04 -8.55
N ARG A 45 27.14 0.28 -9.77
CA ARG A 45 27.21 -0.74 -10.82
C ARG A 45 28.26 -1.81 -10.54
N GLN A 46 29.41 -1.45 -9.93
CA GLN A 46 30.45 -2.40 -9.54
C GLN A 46 30.09 -3.26 -8.32
N ALA A 47 29.20 -2.78 -7.44
CA ALA A 47 28.69 -3.54 -6.29
C ALA A 47 27.74 -4.69 -6.70
N PHE A 48 27.14 -4.64 -7.90
CA PHE A 48 26.34 -5.72 -8.48
C PHE A 48 27.26 -6.85 -8.99
N GLY A 49 27.75 -7.71 -8.09
CA GLY A 49 28.48 -8.91 -8.52
C GLY A 49 29.11 -9.72 -7.39
N LYS A 50 29.70 -9.08 -6.38
CA LYS A 50 30.17 -9.72 -5.13
C LYS A 50 30.12 -8.68 -4.00
N GLY A 51 29.55 -9.04 -2.85
CA GLY A 51 29.41 -8.14 -1.70
C GLY A 51 30.76 -7.66 -1.18
N SER A 52 31.17 -6.47 -1.61
CA SER A 52 32.34 -5.77 -1.06
C SER A 52 31.83 -4.67 -0.13
N GLU A 53 31.81 -4.98 1.16
CA GLU A 53 31.43 -4.06 2.24
C GLU A 53 32.20 -2.73 2.17
N LYS A 54 33.44 -2.77 1.66
CA LYS A 54 34.28 -1.60 1.41
C LYS A 54 33.69 -0.66 0.35
N ILE A 55 33.09 -1.19 -0.72
CA ILE A 55 32.45 -0.39 -1.78
C ILE A 55 31.15 0.23 -1.26
N ALA A 56 30.40 -0.50 -0.42
CA ALA A 56 29.18 0.02 0.19
C ALA A 56 29.46 1.23 1.12
N ARG A 57 30.51 1.14 1.96
CA ARG A 57 30.93 2.25 2.83
C ARG A 57 31.45 3.46 2.05
N GLU A 58 32.14 3.25 0.93
CA GLU A 58 32.59 4.35 0.06
C GLU A 58 31.41 5.05 -0.63
N ILE A 59 30.35 4.31 -1.01
CA ILE A 59 29.10 4.90 -1.53
C ILE A 59 28.43 5.78 -0.47
N GLU A 60 28.29 5.27 0.76
CA GLU A 60 27.65 6.00 1.86
C GLU A 60 28.39 7.32 2.18
N GLN A 61 29.73 7.29 2.22
CA GLN A 61 30.54 8.49 2.43
C GLN A 61 30.39 9.53 1.31
N LEU A 62 30.32 9.09 0.05
CA LEU A 62 30.15 9.99 -1.09
C LEU A 62 28.72 10.56 -1.17
N GLU A 63 27.70 9.79 -0.79
CA GLU A 63 26.31 10.25 -0.71
C GLU A 63 26.15 11.33 0.36
N PHE A 64 26.77 11.15 1.53
CA PHE A 64 26.78 12.16 2.60
C PHE A 64 27.50 13.45 2.19
N ALA A 65 28.63 13.34 1.48
CA ALA A 65 29.35 14.50 0.96
C ALA A 65 28.51 15.27 -0.09
N LEU A 66 27.77 14.55 -0.93
CA LEU A 66 26.86 15.15 -1.91
C LEU A 66 25.72 15.90 -1.22
N GLU A 67 25.09 15.29 -0.21
CA GLU A 67 24.00 15.89 0.56
C GLU A 67 24.47 17.19 1.25
N SER A 68 25.65 17.17 1.86
CA SER A 68 26.23 18.36 2.51
C SER A 68 26.42 19.53 1.52
N LEU A 69 26.86 19.25 0.29
CA LEU A 69 27.03 20.27 -0.75
C LEU A 69 25.69 20.76 -1.31
N GLN A 70 24.69 19.89 -1.44
CA GLN A 70 23.36 20.26 -1.89
C GLN A 70 22.63 21.13 -0.87
N VAL A 71 22.80 20.85 0.42
CA VAL A 71 22.30 21.71 1.51
C VAL A 71 22.98 23.08 1.46
N ALA A 72 24.31 23.12 1.29
CA ALA A 72 25.03 24.39 1.13
C ALA A 72 24.58 25.19 -0.11
N GLN A 73 24.23 24.53 -1.22
CA GLN A 73 23.64 25.19 -2.40
C GLN A 73 22.21 25.71 -2.11
N ALA A 74 21.41 24.97 -1.34
CA ALA A 74 20.05 25.36 -0.99
C ALA A 74 20.01 26.53 0.01
N GLU A 75 20.98 26.64 0.92
CA GLU A 75 21.12 27.77 1.85
C GLU A 75 21.44 29.10 1.14
N VAL A 76 21.97 29.05 -0.09
CA VAL A 76 22.32 30.23 -0.90
C VAL A 76 21.19 30.63 -1.85
N ALA A 77 20.21 29.76 -2.10
CA ALA A 77 19.11 30.02 -3.02
C ALA A 77 17.96 30.81 -2.34
N PRO A 78 17.53 31.98 -2.86
CA PRO A 78 16.34 32.65 -2.36
C PRO A 78 15.06 31.86 -2.69
N PRO A 79 14.00 31.99 -1.87
CA PRO A 79 12.71 31.32 -2.12
C PRO A 79 12.07 31.85 -3.41
N PRO A 80 11.36 30.99 -4.17
CA PRO A 80 10.73 31.39 -5.43
C PRO A 80 9.52 32.29 -5.16
N GLU A 81 9.49 33.47 -5.78
CA GLU A 81 8.30 34.31 -5.86
C GLU A 81 7.29 33.77 -6.90
N PRO A 82 5.98 34.03 -6.73
CA PRO A 82 4.96 33.50 -7.62
C PRO A 82 4.90 34.32 -8.92
N GLU A 83 5.38 33.75 -10.02
CA GLU A 83 5.27 34.39 -11.35
C GLU A 83 3.90 34.15 -11.99
N SER A 84 3.28 35.27 -12.37
CA SER A 84 2.14 35.41 -13.25
C SER A 84 2.49 35.00 -14.69
N VAL A 85 1.55 34.31 -15.31
CA VAL A 85 1.57 33.88 -16.72
C VAL A 85 1.65 35.06 -17.70
N GLU A 86 2.67 35.07 -18.55
CA GLU A 86 2.58 35.70 -19.88
C GLU A 86 3.32 34.85 -20.92
N ALA A 87 2.60 34.54 -22.00
CA ALA A 87 3.06 33.74 -23.11
C ALA A 87 3.70 34.63 -24.17
N THR A 88 4.94 34.35 -24.57
CA THR A 88 5.48 34.85 -25.83
C THR A 88 6.26 33.75 -26.55
N LEU A 89 5.72 33.37 -27.71
CA LEU A 89 6.35 32.55 -28.74
C LEU A 89 7.38 33.39 -29.49
N VAL A 90 8.61 32.89 -29.66
CA VAL A 90 9.49 33.29 -30.77
C VAL A 90 10.19 32.07 -31.34
N SER A 91 10.01 31.89 -32.64
CA SER A 91 10.58 30.92 -33.56
C SER A 91 12.06 31.16 -33.87
N ALA A 92 12.85 30.10 -34.03
CA ALA A 92 13.97 30.07 -34.96
C ALA A 92 14.27 28.63 -35.41
N ALA A 93 14.38 28.46 -36.74
CA ALA A 93 14.69 27.22 -37.44
C ALA A 93 16.23 26.99 -37.49
N PRO A 94 16.73 25.87 -38.07
CA PRO A 94 17.93 25.17 -37.63
C PRO A 94 19.22 25.58 -38.38
N ASP A 95 20.37 25.29 -37.76
CA ASP A 95 21.67 25.20 -38.43
C ASP A 95 22.31 23.81 -38.19
N GLU A 96 22.87 23.28 -39.26
CA GLU A 96 23.50 21.96 -39.37
C GLU A 96 24.98 21.94 -38.94
N GLN A 97 25.48 20.71 -38.72
CA GLN A 97 26.87 20.20 -38.78
C GLN A 97 27.64 20.02 -37.47
N GLY A 98 28.04 18.75 -37.22
CA GLY A 98 29.14 18.38 -36.33
C GLY A 98 29.03 16.99 -35.70
N ASP A 99 29.65 16.00 -36.35
CA ASP A 99 29.82 14.60 -35.92
C ASP A 99 30.37 14.41 -34.48
N GLY A 100 29.93 13.32 -33.83
CA GLY A 100 30.50 12.88 -32.55
C GLY A 100 29.81 11.63 -31.97
N ASP A 101 30.31 10.47 -32.37
CA ASP A 101 29.89 9.10 -32.05
C ASP A 101 29.76 8.80 -30.52
N ALA A 102 28.57 8.37 -30.07
CA ALA A 102 28.33 7.78 -28.74
C ALA A 102 27.04 6.91 -28.74
N PRO A 103 27.00 5.79 -27.99
CA PRO A 103 26.16 4.64 -28.34
C PRO A 103 24.67 4.82 -28.01
N GLU A 104 23.87 4.32 -28.96
CA GLU A 104 22.42 4.33 -29.04
C GLU A 104 21.74 3.64 -27.84
N LYS A 105 20.95 4.39 -27.06
CA LYS A 105 20.02 3.81 -26.08
C LYS A 105 18.76 3.32 -26.81
N ALA A 106 18.58 2.00 -26.87
CA ALA A 106 17.40 1.36 -27.42
C ALA A 106 16.09 1.95 -26.85
N PRO A 107 15.06 2.21 -27.69
CA PRO A 107 13.78 2.71 -27.23
C PRO A 107 13.05 1.65 -26.39
N ARG A 108 12.38 2.09 -25.32
CA ARG A 108 11.51 1.25 -24.48
C ARG A 108 10.43 0.62 -25.38
N ARG A 109 10.45 -0.71 -25.49
CA ARG A 109 9.47 -1.47 -26.29
C ARG A 109 8.05 -1.15 -25.81
N ARG A 110 7.19 -0.72 -26.74
CA ARG A 110 5.73 -0.71 -26.55
C ARG A 110 5.26 -2.14 -26.18
N PRO A 111 4.24 -2.31 -25.33
CA PRO A 111 3.66 -3.62 -25.06
C PRO A 111 3.28 -4.30 -26.38
N ARG A 112 3.75 -5.53 -26.60
CA ARG A 112 3.45 -6.26 -27.83
C ARG A 112 2.03 -6.80 -27.75
N VAL A 113 1.11 -6.14 -28.46
CA VAL A 113 -0.20 -6.72 -28.79
C VAL A 113 0.01 -7.73 -29.92
N SER A 114 -0.62 -8.91 -29.82
CA SER A 114 -0.47 -9.95 -30.84
C SER A 114 -0.94 -9.45 -32.22
N PRO A 115 -0.28 -9.83 -33.33
CA PRO A 115 -0.77 -9.56 -34.67
C PRO A 115 -2.20 -10.10 -34.90
N ASP A 116 -2.53 -11.21 -34.24
CA ASP A 116 -3.79 -11.95 -34.43
C ASP A 116 -4.96 -11.39 -33.61
N THR A 117 -4.77 -10.29 -32.89
CA THR A 117 -5.86 -9.65 -32.13
C THR A 117 -6.89 -9.04 -33.10
N PRO A 118 -8.19 -9.39 -33.00
CA PRO A 118 -9.21 -8.91 -33.94
C PRO A 118 -9.30 -7.39 -33.96
N ARG A 119 -9.13 -6.74 -35.13
CA ARG A 119 -9.12 -5.28 -35.26
C ARG A 119 -10.39 -4.77 -35.95
N GLU A 120 -11.04 -3.76 -35.39
CA GLU A 120 -12.14 -3.01 -36.00
C GLU A 120 -11.68 -1.57 -36.22
N ARG A 121 -11.49 -1.17 -37.48
CA ARG A 121 -11.12 0.20 -37.85
C ARG A 121 -12.39 1.06 -37.97
N ARG A 122 -12.54 2.06 -37.10
CA ARG A 122 -13.57 3.10 -37.19
C ARG A 122 -12.96 4.38 -37.74
N GLU A 123 -13.41 4.77 -38.93
CA GLU A 123 -12.96 5.99 -39.60
C GLU A 123 -13.93 7.13 -39.29
N LEU A 124 -13.39 8.25 -38.79
CA LEU A 124 -14.16 9.47 -38.56
C LEU A 124 -13.82 10.48 -39.66
N ASP A 125 -14.63 10.50 -40.72
CA ASP A 125 -14.42 11.35 -41.89
C ASP A 125 -15.07 12.75 -41.69
N PRO A 126 -14.31 13.86 -41.81
CA PRO A 126 -14.85 15.23 -41.80
C PRO A 126 -15.68 15.64 -43.05
N GLY A 127 -15.90 14.73 -44.02
CA GLY A 127 -16.68 14.96 -45.23
C GLY A 127 -15.83 15.29 -46.48
N GLU A 128 -16.49 15.53 -47.62
CA GLU A 128 -15.84 15.78 -48.92
C GLU A 128 -15.66 17.28 -49.24
N THR A 129 -16.36 18.15 -48.51
CA THR A 129 -16.38 19.60 -48.77
C THR A 129 -15.85 20.38 -47.57
N CYS A 130 -15.01 21.37 -47.84
CA CYS A 130 -14.44 22.25 -46.83
C CYS A 130 -15.55 23.07 -46.16
N PRO A 131 -15.71 23.02 -44.84
CA PRO A 131 -16.77 23.75 -44.14
C PRO A 131 -16.62 25.28 -44.21
N ASP A 132 -15.44 25.82 -44.55
CA ASP A 132 -15.21 27.27 -44.64
C ASP A 132 -15.39 27.85 -46.06
N CYS A 133 -15.17 27.05 -47.11
CA CYS A 133 -15.18 27.55 -48.49
C CYS A 133 -15.90 26.65 -49.49
N GLY A 134 -16.47 25.53 -49.06
CA GLY A 134 -17.18 24.58 -49.94
C GLY A 134 -16.32 23.87 -50.98
N GLY A 135 -14.99 24.06 -50.97
CA GLY A 135 -14.06 23.39 -51.90
C GLY A 135 -13.86 21.92 -51.57
N ALA A 136 -13.50 21.10 -52.57
CA ALA A 136 -13.24 19.68 -52.37
C ALA A 136 -12.02 19.42 -51.47
N LEU A 137 -12.16 18.51 -50.52
CA LEU A 137 -11.11 18.10 -49.59
C LEU A 137 -10.34 16.88 -50.13
N ARG A 138 -9.02 16.87 -49.98
CA ARG A 138 -8.18 15.69 -50.30
C ARG A 138 -7.53 15.10 -49.04
N LEU A 139 -7.37 13.79 -49.02
CA LEU A 139 -6.65 13.07 -47.96
C LEU A 139 -5.16 13.40 -47.99
N VAL A 140 -4.58 13.78 -46.85
CA VAL A 140 -3.16 14.14 -46.74
C VAL A 140 -2.41 13.17 -45.84
N SER A 141 -2.93 12.90 -44.65
CA SER A 141 -2.34 11.95 -43.71
C SER A 141 -3.39 11.43 -42.74
N GLU A 142 -3.09 10.34 -42.03
CA GLU A 142 -3.98 9.81 -40.98
C GLU A 142 -3.26 9.73 -39.64
N ASP A 143 -3.93 10.18 -38.58
CA ASP A 143 -3.49 9.91 -37.21
C ASP A 143 -4.31 8.73 -36.67
N VAL A 144 -3.62 7.66 -36.28
CA VAL A 144 -4.23 6.44 -35.75
C VAL A 144 -4.01 6.39 -34.23
N SER A 145 -5.11 6.25 -33.46
CA SER A 145 -5.05 6.01 -32.02
C SER A 145 -5.64 4.64 -31.68
N GLN A 146 -4.86 3.84 -30.94
CA GLN A 146 -5.23 2.48 -30.55
C GLN A 146 -5.66 2.47 -29.08
N ILE A 147 -6.82 1.87 -28.79
CA ILE A 147 -7.36 1.72 -27.44
C ILE A 147 -7.71 0.23 -27.23
N LEU A 148 -7.29 -0.34 -26.10
CA LEU A 148 -7.60 -1.71 -25.69
C LEU A 148 -8.84 -1.68 -24.79
N ASP A 149 -9.93 -2.31 -25.23
CA ASP A 149 -11.17 -2.44 -24.49
C ASP A 149 -11.32 -3.86 -23.93
N MET A 150 -11.78 -4.00 -22.68
CA MET A 150 -11.77 -5.27 -21.94
C MET A 150 -13.20 -5.74 -21.71
N ILE A 151 -13.64 -6.72 -22.51
CA ILE A 151 -14.96 -7.34 -22.43
C ILE A 151 -14.80 -8.77 -21.91
N THR A 152 -15.58 -9.13 -20.89
CA THR A 152 -15.64 -10.50 -20.36
C THR A 152 -16.06 -11.47 -21.49
N ALA A 153 -15.15 -12.40 -21.79
CA ALA A 153 -15.16 -13.33 -22.93
C ALA A 153 -14.99 -12.69 -24.34
N ARG A 154 -13.74 -12.76 -24.83
CA ARG A 154 -13.16 -12.39 -26.15
C ARG A 154 -12.82 -10.90 -26.34
N LEU A 155 -11.52 -10.63 -26.49
CA LEU A 155 -10.95 -9.30 -26.74
C LEU A 155 -11.12 -8.86 -28.20
N LYS A 156 -11.51 -7.60 -28.40
CA LYS A 156 -11.59 -6.94 -29.71
C LYS A 156 -10.82 -5.61 -29.65
N LEU A 157 -9.92 -5.40 -30.60
CA LEU A 157 -9.14 -4.17 -30.76
C LEU A 157 -9.94 -3.21 -31.65
N ILE A 158 -10.28 -2.02 -31.16
CA ILE A 158 -10.99 -1.02 -31.95
C ILE A 158 -10.01 0.12 -32.27
N GLU A 159 -9.66 0.28 -33.55
CA GLU A 159 -8.75 1.31 -34.05
C GLU A 159 -9.56 2.49 -34.58
N VAL A 160 -9.43 3.66 -33.97
CA VAL A 160 -10.13 4.87 -34.46
C VAL A 160 -9.14 5.74 -35.22
N ALA A 161 -9.33 5.85 -36.54
CA ALA A 161 -8.50 6.67 -37.42
C ALA A 161 -9.14 8.06 -37.61
N ARG A 162 -8.34 9.12 -37.47
CA ARG A 162 -8.75 10.52 -37.71
C ARG A 162 -7.93 11.12 -38.85
N PRO A 163 -8.40 11.01 -40.10
CA PRO A 163 -7.73 11.57 -41.25
C PRO A 163 -7.58 13.09 -41.17
N LYS A 164 -6.39 13.59 -41.51
CA LYS A 164 -6.11 15.01 -41.78
C LYS A 164 -6.29 15.24 -43.27
N LYS A 165 -7.19 16.16 -43.62
CA LYS A 165 -7.44 16.58 -45.00
C LYS A 165 -7.00 18.03 -45.17
N SER A 166 -6.42 18.38 -46.32
CA SER A 166 -6.11 19.77 -46.68
C SER A 166 -7.03 20.27 -47.77
N CYS A 167 -7.36 21.56 -47.71
CA CYS A 167 -8.07 22.21 -48.80
C CYS A 167 -7.13 22.39 -50.01
N VAL A 168 -7.67 22.21 -51.22
CA VAL A 168 -6.94 22.41 -52.49
C VAL A 168 -7.62 23.44 -53.39
N ARG A 169 -8.62 24.17 -52.89
CA ARG A 169 -9.30 25.21 -53.66
C ARG A 169 -8.30 26.31 -54.03
N ARG A 170 -8.10 26.48 -55.33
CA ARG A 170 -7.55 27.69 -55.94
C ARG A 170 -8.74 28.48 -56.46
N GLY A 171 -8.91 29.69 -55.97
CA GLY A 171 -9.98 30.56 -56.41
C GLY A 171 -9.49 31.99 -56.47
N ASP A 172 -9.98 32.71 -57.48
CA ASP A 172 -9.78 34.14 -57.61
C ASP A 172 -10.89 34.83 -56.82
N ARG A 173 -10.52 35.70 -55.87
CA ARG A 173 -11.48 36.56 -55.16
C ARG A 173 -11.29 37.97 -55.70
N PRO A 174 -12.34 38.66 -56.21
CA PRO A 174 -12.20 40.04 -56.64
C PRO A 174 -12.05 40.92 -55.40
N LEU A 175 -10.87 41.50 -55.22
CA LEU A 175 -10.63 42.61 -54.32
C LEU A 175 -10.00 43.70 -55.21
N GLU A 176 -10.75 44.78 -55.42
CA GLU A 176 -10.34 46.04 -56.08
C GLU A 176 -9.18 45.88 -57.10
N ASP A 177 -9.56 45.52 -58.32
CA ASP A 177 -8.74 45.52 -59.55
C ASP A 177 -7.42 44.71 -59.58
N ARG A 178 -7.21 43.77 -58.67
CA ARG A 178 -6.16 42.73 -58.83
C ARG A 178 -6.65 41.32 -58.48
N LEU A 179 -6.49 40.38 -59.43
CA LEU A 179 -6.61 38.94 -59.17
C LEU A 179 -5.45 38.50 -58.26
N ILE A 180 -5.71 38.33 -56.96
CA ILE A 180 -4.78 37.64 -56.06
C ILE A 180 -5.17 36.16 -56.02
N ARG A 181 -4.28 35.28 -56.48
CA ARG A 181 -4.42 33.82 -56.30
C ARG A 181 -4.40 33.50 -54.80
N LEU A 182 -5.54 33.14 -54.24
CA LEU A 182 -5.63 32.62 -52.88
C LEU A 182 -5.59 31.09 -52.92
N THR A 183 -4.49 30.53 -52.42
CA THR A 183 -4.37 29.10 -52.10
C THR A 183 -4.80 28.88 -50.65
N CYS A 184 -5.94 28.20 -50.45
CA CYS A 184 -6.37 27.81 -49.12
C CYS A 184 -5.60 26.55 -48.69
N GLU A 185 -4.57 26.70 -47.85
CA GLU A 185 -3.76 25.59 -47.31
C GLU A 185 -4.27 25.10 -45.95
N LYS A 186 -5.54 25.39 -45.62
CA LYS A 186 -6.12 25.05 -44.31
C LYS A 186 -6.18 23.53 -44.14
N MET A 187 -5.59 23.06 -43.04
CA MET A 187 -5.66 21.68 -42.58
C MET A 187 -6.90 21.49 -41.70
N VAL A 188 -7.71 20.47 -41.98
CA VAL A 188 -8.93 20.15 -41.23
C VAL A 188 -8.80 18.74 -40.65
N GLN A 189 -9.06 18.62 -39.35
CA GLN A 189 -9.08 17.36 -38.61
C GLN A 189 -10.24 17.38 -37.60
N CYS A 190 -10.95 16.26 -37.48
CA CYS A 190 -12.03 16.14 -36.50
C CYS A 190 -11.46 16.14 -35.05
N PRO A 191 -12.04 16.90 -34.10
CA PRO A 191 -11.56 16.92 -32.71
C PRO A 191 -11.59 15.52 -32.08
N ALA A 192 -10.70 15.26 -31.12
CA ALA A 192 -10.70 13.99 -30.40
C ALA A 192 -11.98 13.90 -29.55
N PRO A 193 -12.71 12.78 -29.58
CA PRO A 193 -13.94 12.66 -28.80
C PRO A 193 -13.61 12.60 -27.29
N THR A 194 -14.19 13.50 -26.49
CA THR A 194 -14.34 13.34 -25.04
C THR A 194 -15.53 12.41 -24.80
N ARG A 195 -15.38 11.36 -23.99
CA ARG A 195 -16.42 10.32 -23.87
C ARG A 195 -16.70 9.93 -22.42
N PRO A 196 -17.74 10.49 -21.77
CA PRO A 196 -18.49 9.76 -20.75
C PRO A 196 -19.40 8.76 -21.47
N ILE A 197 -19.25 7.47 -21.15
CA ILE A 197 -20.12 6.40 -21.65
C ILE A 197 -21.22 6.21 -20.61
N CYS A 198 -22.48 6.31 -21.01
CA CYS A 198 -23.59 6.00 -20.12
C CYS A 198 -23.62 4.49 -19.85
N GLU A 199 -23.56 4.08 -18.58
CA GLU A 199 -23.58 2.65 -18.20
C GLU A 199 -24.89 1.95 -18.55
N ALA A 200 -26.01 2.68 -18.64
CA ALA A 200 -27.33 2.10 -18.92
C ALA A 200 -27.59 1.88 -20.43
N CYS A 201 -27.09 2.76 -21.30
CA CYS A 201 -27.37 2.68 -22.74
C CYS A 201 -26.12 2.47 -23.61
N GLY A 202 -24.91 2.54 -23.04
CA GLY A 202 -23.64 2.46 -23.76
C GLY A 202 -23.38 3.63 -24.73
N GLY A 203 -24.27 4.62 -24.76
CA GLY A 203 -24.19 5.79 -25.62
C GLY A 203 -23.14 6.80 -25.14
N VAL A 204 -22.59 7.56 -26.09
CA VAL A 204 -21.66 8.66 -25.81
C VAL A 204 -22.49 9.93 -25.68
N HIS A 205 -22.34 10.65 -24.55
CA HIS A 205 -22.93 11.97 -24.36
C HIS A 205 -21.90 13.07 -24.59
N HIS A 206 -22.30 14.11 -25.31
CA HIS A 206 -21.52 15.31 -25.54
C HIS A 206 -21.85 16.39 -24.50
N GLU A 207 -20.88 17.25 -24.18
CA GLU A 207 -21.05 18.30 -23.16
C GLU A 207 -22.25 19.22 -23.43
N HIS A 208 -22.54 19.53 -24.70
CA HIS A 208 -23.68 20.38 -25.06
C HIS A 208 -25.04 19.75 -24.76
N GLU A 209 -25.10 18.43 -24.56
CA GLU A 209 -26.32 17.70 -24.20
C GLU A 209 -26.59 17.76 -22.70
N LYS A 210 -25.58 18.13 -21.89
CA LYS A 210 -25.66 18.16 -20.43
C LYS A 210 -26.83 18.97 -19.88
N PRO A 211 -27.14 20.21 -20.34
CA PRO A 211 -28.30 20.95 -19.84
C PRO A 211 -29.62 20.20 -20.06
N ARG A 212 -29.80 19.63 -21.25
CA ARG A 212 -31.00 18.84 -21.59
C ARG A 212 -31.11 17.57 -20.75
N LEU A 213 -29.99 16.90 -20.48
CA LEU A 213 -29.95 15.70 -19.63
C LEU A 213 -30.33 16.04 -18.17
N LEU A 214 -29.86 17.18 -17.67
CA LEU A 214 -30.18 17.65 -16.31
C LEU A 214 -31.65 18.05 -16.16
N GLU A 215 -32.21 18.74 -17.15
CA GLU A 215 -33.64 19.09 -17.18
C GLU A 215 -34.55 17.86 -17.21
N ALA A 216 -34.11 16.78 -17.85
CA ALA A 216 -34.84 15.51 -17.91
C ALA A 216 -34.60 14.61 -16.68
N GLY A 217 -33.74 15.02 -15.74
CA GLY A 217 -33.41 14.25 -14.55
C GLY A 217 -34.53 14.28 -13.50
N GLU A 218 -34.65 13.20 -12.73
CA GLU A 218 -35.58 13.11 -11.60
C GLU A 218 -34.86 12.62 -10.34
N TRP A 219 -35.24 13.16 -9.18
CA TRP A 219 -34.75 12.70 -7.89
C TRP A 219 -35.49 11.44 -7.47
N ARG A 220 -34.75 10.35 -7.25
CA ARG A 220 -35.31 9.08 -6.75
C ARG A 220 -34.80 8.80 -5.35
N ALA A 221 -35.73 8.53 -4.43
CA ALA A 221 -35.37 8.11 -3.09
C ALA A 221 -34.73 6.71 -3.13
N THR A 222 -33.56 6.57 -2.51
CA THR A 222 -32.80 5.32 -2.42
C THR A 222 -32.89 4.66 -1.04
N ALA A 223 -33.50 5.33 -0.06
CA ALA A 223 -33.70 4.84 1.30
C ALA A 223 -35.01 5.39 1.91
N GLU A 224 -35.58 4.68 2.89
CA GLU A 224 -36.69 5.17 3.70
C GLU A 224 -36.20 6.27 4.65
N GLY A 225 -36.79 7.46 4.54
CA GLY A 225 -36.46 8.60 5.41
C GLY A 225 -37.33 8.66 6.66
N ASP A 226 -36.95 9.53 7.59
CA ASP A 226 -37.70 9.87 8.81
C ASP A 226 -38.98 10.71 8.57
N GLY A 227 -39.29 10.98 7.30
CA GLY A 227 -40.41 11.82 6.86
C GLY A 227 -40.22 13.32 7.12
N ARG A 228 -39.04 13.76 7.60
CA ARG A 228 -38.75 15.15 7.95
C ARG A 228 -37.51 15.70 7.24
N THR A 229 -36.54 14.85 6.95
CA THR A 229 -35.23 15.23 6.43
C THR A 229 -35.01 14.60 5.05
N ALA A 230 -34.75 15.44 4.06
CA ALA A 230 -34.34 14.99 2.72
C ALA A 230 -32.82 15.12 2.57
N GLY A 231 -32.14 13.98 2.36
CA GLY A 231 -30.73 13.94 2.00
C GLY A 231 -30.56 13.82 0.49
N PHE A 232 -29.60 14.55 -0.08
CA PHE A 232 -29.28 14.51 -1.51
C PHE A 232 -27.84 14.02 -1.70
N HIS A 233 -27.65 13.08 -2.62
CA HIS A 233 -26.33 12.63 -3.07
C HIS A 233 -26.17 13.05 -4.53
N LEU A 234 -25.17 13.90 -4.80
CA LEU A 234 -24.95 14.46 -6.14
C LEU A 234 -23.46 14.72 -6.38
N SER A 235 -22.98 14.31 -7.55
CA SER A 235 -21.60 14.56 -7.99
C SER A 235 -21.46 15.89 -8.75
N ALA A 236 -20.24 16.42 -8.80
CA ALA A 236 -19.88 17.56 -9.64
C ALA A 236 -20.04 17.29 -11.14
N LEU A 237 -20.20 16.03 -11.57
CA LEU A 237 -20.52 15.71 -12.97
C LEU A 237 -21.84 16.33 -13.41
N TYR A 238 -22.76 16.61 -12.48
CA TYR A 238 -24.03 17.30 -12.75
C TYR A 238 -23.92 18.83 -12.69
N SER A 239 -22.74 19.38 -12.34
CA SER A 239 -22.55 20.82 -12.17
C SER A 239 -22.73 21.59 -13.49
N PRO A 240 -23.54 22.66 -13.53
CA PRO A 240 -23.63 23.54 -14.68
C PRO A 240 -22.44 24.49 -14.82
N TRP A 241 -21.58 24.59 -13.80
CA TRP A 241 -20.42 25.49 -13.76
C TRP A 241 -19.10 24.81 -14.10
N GLU A 242 -19.05 23.48 -14.10
CA GLU A 242 -17.85 22.70 -14.45
C GLU A 242 -18.15 21.78 -15.64
N THR A 243 -17.22 21.71 -16.59
CA THR A 243 -17.33 20.80 -17.73
C THR A 243 -16.81 19.41 -17.37
N TRP A 244 -17.30 18.35 -18.04
CA TRP A 244 -16.75 17.00 -17.85
C TRP A 244 -15.27 16.93 -18.23
N ALA A 245 -14.83 17.74 -19.20
CA ALA A 245 -13.44 17.83 -19.62
C ALA A 245 -12.52 18.37 -18.51
N GLU A 246 -12.94 19.42 -17.80
CA GLU A 246 -12.19 20.00 -16.68
C GLU A 246 -12.08 19.02 -15.52
N ILE A 247 -13.19 18.38 -15.14
CA ILE A 247 -13.25 17.36 -14.08
C ILE A 247 -12.31 16.19 -14.42
N ALA A 248 -12.31 15.72 -15.67
CA ALA A 248 -11.42 14.65 -16.13
C ALA A 248 -9.94 15.07 -16.16
N ALA A 249 -9.64 16.32 -16.55
CA ALA A 249 -8.29 16.85 -16.54
C ALA A 249 -7.74 16.97 -15.11
N GLU A 250 -8.58 17.42 -14.16
CA GLU A 250 -8.24 17.48 -12.74
C GLU A 250 -7.94 16.08 -12.19
N HIS A 251 -8.82 15.10 -12.45
CA HIS A 251 -8.60 13.70 -12.12
C HIS A 251 -7.25 13.20 -12.67
N GLY A 252 -6.95 13.50 -13.94
CA GLY A 252 -5.70 13.10 -14.58
C GLY A 252 -4.44 13.59 -13.86
N ARG A 253 -4.50 14.75 -13.19
CA ARG A 253 -3.39 15.32 -12.40
C ARG A 253 -3.28 14.68 -11.02
N VAL A 254 -4.41 14.39 -10.36
CA VAL A 254 -4.43 13.88 -8.98
C VAL A 254 -4.42 12.34 -8.89
N ARG A 255 -4.73 11.62 -9.97
CA ARG A 255 -4.87 10.14 -9.97
C ARG A 255 -3.67 9.35 -9.47
N LYS A 256 -2.47 9.96 -9.44
CA LYS A 256 -1.23 9.32 -8.98
C LYS A 256 -0.88 9.67 -7.53
N ASP A 257 -1.64 10.55 -6.89
CA ASP A 257 -1.42 11.07 -5.55
C ASP A 257 -2.63 10.69 -4.66
N PRO A 258 -2.54 9.60 -3.87
CA PRO A 258 -3.71 9.05 -3.16
C PRO A 258 -4.41 10.04 -2.23
N PRO A 259 -3.71 10.86 -1.40
CA PRO A 259 -4.36 11.92 -0.62
C PRO A 259 -5.13 12.95 -1.45
N ARG A 260 -4.57 13.38 -2.60
CA ARG A 260 -5.28 14.33 -3.47
C ARG A 260 -6.42 13.69 -4.23
N LEU A 261 -6.28 12.42 -4.59
CA LEU A 261 -7.33 11.63 -5.21
C LEU A 261 -8.50 11.41 -4.26
N GLN A 262 -8.24 11.17 -2.97
CA GLN A 262 -9.28 11.10 -1.93
C GLN A 262 -10.10 12.39 -1.87
N VAL A 263 -9.43 13.55 -1.78
CA VAL A 263 -10.13 14.85 -1.76
C VAL A 263 -10.95 15.02 -3.03
N TRP A 264 -10.40 14.66 -4.18
CA TRP A 264 -11.09 14.74 -5.46
C TRP A 264 -12.31 13.82 -5.53
N VAL A 265 -12.23 12.55 -5.12
CA VAL A 265 -13.38 11.63 -5.13
C VAL A 265 -14.48 12.13 -4.19
N ASN A 266 -14.12 12.51 -2.97
CA ASN A 266 -15.10 13.00 -2.00
C ASN A 266 -15.80 14.29 -2.47
N THR A 267 -15.08 15.21 -3.11
CA THR A 267 -15.62 16.53 -3.49
C THR A 267 -16.24 16.55 -4.89
N LYS A 268 -15.66 15.84 -5.86
CA LYS A 268 -16.12 15.81 -7.26
C LYS A 268 -17.09 14.68 -7.54
N LEU A 269 -16.90 13.49 -6.97
CA LEU A 269 -17.83 12.38 -7.16
C LEU A 269 -18.90 12.33 -6.07
N GLY A 270 -18.65 12.95 -4.91
CA GLY A 270 -19.52 12.83 -3.74
C GLY A 270 -19.51 11.43 -3.15
N GLU A 271 -18.56 10.59 -3.56
CA GLU A 271 -18.45 9.20 -3.13
C GLU A 271 -17.60 9.09 -1.88
N SER A 272 -17.88 8.09 -1.05
CA SER A 272 -17.00 7.75 0.07
C SER A 272 -15.72 7.11 -0.46
N TRP A 273 -14.57 7.73 -0.18
CA TRP A 273 -13.28 7.18 -0.55
C TRP A 273 -12.81 6.07 0.42
N GLU A 274 -12.52 4.90 -0.13
CA GLU A 274 -11.71 3.88 0.54
C GLU A 274 -10.28 3.92 -0.02
N ASP A 275 -9.27 4.11 0.86
CA ASP A 275 -7.88 4.16 0.40
C ASP A 275 -7.47 2.85 -0.27
N GLN A 276 -7.31 2.88 -1.58
CA GLN A 276 -6.74 1.79 -2.37
C GLN A 276 -5.24 1.54 -2.05
N ALA A 277 -4.60 2.44 -1.31
CA ALA A 277 -3.19 2.34 -0.93
C ALA A 277 -2.93 1.40 0.27
N GLY A 278 -3.98 0.85 0.88
CA GLY A 278 -3.86 -0.05 2.03
C GLY A 278 -3.75 -1.50 1.62
N ASP A 279 -2.79 -2.20 2.22
CA ASP A 279 -2.71 -3.66 2.33
C ASP A 279 -3.91 -4.23 3.14
N THR A 280 -5.13 -3.82 2.81
CA THR A 280 -6.36 -4.10 3.56
C THR A 280 -6.80 -5.53 3.29
N VAL A 281 -6.65 -6.41 4.28
CA VAL A 281 -7.25 -7.74 4.24
C VAL A 281 -8.73 -7.59 4.66
N PRO A 282 -9.70 -8.02 3.82
CA PRO A 282 -11.11 -8.03 4.19
C PRO A 282 -11.41 -9.13 5.21
N ALA A 283 -12.31 -8.86 6.16
CA ALA A 283 -12.66 -9.79 7.24
C ALA A 283 -13.48 -10.98 6.74
N ASP A 284 -14.41 -10.77 5.80
CA ASP A 284 -15.37 -11.81 5.38
C ASP A 284 -14.70 -13.05 4.75
N PRO A 285 -13.70 -12.91 3.86
CA PRO A 285 -13.00 -14.07 3.32
C PRO A 285 -12.21 -14.86 4.38
N LEU A 286 -11.76 -14.22 5.46
CA LEU A 286 -11.10 -14.91 6.57
C LEU A 286 -12.11 -15.72 7.40
N MET A 287 -13.30 -15.17 7.62
CA MET A 287 -14.37 -15.85 8.35
C MET A 287 -14.86 -17.12 7.62
N ALA A 288 -14.80 -17.13 6.29
CA ALA A 288 -15.12 -18.30 5.47
C ALA A 288 -14.09 -19.45 5.62
N ARG A 289 -12.87 -19.15 6.06
CA ARG A 289 -11.77 -20.12 6.27
C ARG A 289 -11.79 -20.77 7.65
N ARG A 290 -12.86 -20.61 8.41
CA ARG A 290 -12.96 -21.23 9.73
C ARG A 290 -13.06 -22.75 9.60
N GLU A 291 -12.21 -23.43 10.34
CA GLU A 291 -12.10 -24.88 10.37
C GLU A 291 -12.66 -25.44 11.68
N ASP A 292 -13.04 -26.71 11.64
CA ASP A 292 -13.42 -27.48 12.81
C ASP A 292 -12.40 -28.59 13.03
N TRP A 293 -11.71 -28.53 14.16
CA TRP A 293 -10.74 -29.54 14.58
C TRP A 293 -11.13 -30.18 15.92
N GLY A 294 -12.38 -30.00 16.37
CA GLY A 294 -12.92 -30.61 17.58
C GLY A 294 -12.40 -30.00 18.89
N GLU A 295 -12.44 -30.80 19.97
CA GLU A 295 -12.05 -30.37 21.32
C GLU A 295 -10.53 -30.45 21.57
N ALA A 296 -9.84 -31.33 20.83
CA ALA A 296 -8.39 -31.49 20.94
C ALA A 296 -7.65 -30.45 20.07
N LEU A 297 -6.35 -30.28 20.35
CA LEU A 297 -5.49 -29.48 19.49
C LEU A 297 -5.34 -30.12 18.09
N PRO A 298 -5.17 -29.32 17.04
CA PRO A 298 -4.72 -29.83 15.75
C PRO A 298 -3.39 -30.56 15.89
N ALA A 299 -3.24 -31.71 15.23
CA ALA A 299 -2.06 -32.59 15.39
C ALA A 299 -0.72 -31.95 14.96
N SER A 300 -0.76 -30.87 14.19
CA SER A 300 0.42 -30.12 13.74
C SER A 300 0.94 -29.13 14.79
N VAL A 301 0.19 -28.89 15.88
CA VAL A 301 0.55 -27.90 16.91
C VAL A 301 1.56 -28.51 17.88
N ALA A 302 2.72 -27.88 18.02
CA ALA A 302 3.78 -28.35 18.92
C ALA A 302 4.02 -27.43 20.12
N VAL A 303 3.74 -26.13 19.98
CA VAL A 303 4.00 -25.14 21.03
C VAL A 303 2.80 -24.21 21.17
N LEU A 304 2.40 -23.93 22.41
CA LEU A 304 1.39 -22.93 22.71
C LEU A 304 2.04 -21.67 23.32
N THR A 305 1.65 -20.50 22.83
CA THR A 305 1.97 -19.22 23.44
C THR A 305 0.72 -18.38 23.65
N ALA A 306 0.77 -17.42 24.57
CA ALA A 306 -0.33 -16.51 24.82
C ALA A 306 0.07 -15.05 24.68
N GLY A 307 -0.86 -14.24 24.20
CA GLY A 307 -0.76 -12.79 24.16
C GLY A 307 -1.88 -12.21 25.01
N VAL A 308 -1.54 -11.26 25.87
CA VAL A 308 -2.46 -10.66 26.82
C VAL A 308 -2.43 -9.14 26.66
N ASP A 309 -3.60 -8.57 26.49
CA ASP A 309 -3.81 -7.13 26.48
C ASP A 309 -4.67 -6.69 27.67
N VAL A 310 -4.24 -5.63 28.35
CA VAL A 310 -4.82 -5.17 29.61
C VAL A 310 -5.54 -3.84 29.37
N GLN A 311 -6.86 -3.90 29.38
CA GLN A 311 -7.74 -2.74 29.23
C GLN A 311 -8.22 -2.27 30.61
N GLY A 312 -8.94 -1.14 30.67
CA GLY A 312 -9.40 -0.57 31.94
C GLY A 312 -10.47 -1.39 32.67
N ASP A 313 -11.25 -2.18 31.93
CA ASP A 313 -12.44 -2.89 32.42
C ASP A 313 -12.42 -4.41 32.16
N ARG A 314 -11.33 -4.90 31.53
CA ARG A 314 -11.17 -6.30 31.12
C ARG A 314 -9.72 -6.64 30.79
N ILE A 315 -9.46 -7.93 30.71
CA ILE A 315 -8.22 -8.49 30.16
C ILE A 315 -8.58 -9.40 28.99
N GLU A 316 -7.96 -9.17 27.85
CA GLU A 316 -8.12 -10.02 26.67
C GLU A 316 -6.92 -10.94 26.54
N VAL A 317 -7.18 -12.24 26.39
CA VAL A 317 -6.15 -13.26 26.25
C VAL A 317 -6.42 -14.11 25.04
N GLN A 318 -5.38 -14.25 24.21
CA GLN A 318 -5.40 -15.10 23.02
C GLN A 318 -4.30 -16.15 23.14
N ILE A 319 -4.65 -17.41 22.90
CA ILE A 319 -3.73 -18.55 22.90
C ILE A 319 -3.54 -19.01 21.46
N LEU A 320 -2.29 -19.02 21.02
CA LEU A 320 -1.90 -19.48 19.69
C LEU A 320 -1.11 -20.78 19.79
N GLY A 321 -1.45 -21.71 18.91
CA GLY A 321 -0.69 -22.92 18.65
C GLY A 321 0.22 -22.75 17.46
N TRP A 322 1.45 -23.21 17.57
CA TRP A 322 2.48 -23.10 16.55
C TRP A 322 2.91 -24.47 16.05
N GLY A 323 2.91 -24.63 14.73
CA GLY A 323 3.39 -25.80 14.03
C GLY A 323 4.65 -25.50 13.24
N ARG A 324 4.92 -26.32 12.23
CA ARG A 324 6.12 -26.21 11.41
C ARG A 324 6.14 -24.87 10.67
N ASP A 325 7.32 -24.27 10.55
CA ASP A 325 7.55 -23.04 9.79
C ASP A 325 6.63 -21.86 10.20
N GLU A 326 6.30 -21.79 11.49
CA GLU A 326 5.41 -20.78 12.08
C GLU A 326 3.97 -20.77 11.53
N GLU A 327 3.49 -21.91 11.03
CA GLU A 327 2.05 -22.15 10.86
C GLU A 327 1.34 -22.00 12.20
N ALA A 328 0.20 -21.33 12.23
CA ALA A 328 -0.44 -20.85 13.44
C ALA A 328 -1.92 -21.23 13.52
N TRP A 329 -2.37 -21.63 14.72
CA TRP A 329 -3.77 -21.93 15.01
C TRP A 329 -4.25 -21.05 16.16
N VAL A 330 -5.39 -20.38 15.98
CA VAL A 330 -6.04 -19.67 17.08
C VAL A 330 -6.75 -20.67 17.99
N ILE A 331 -6.12 -21.04 19.10
CA ILE A 331 -6.60 -22.11 20.00
C ILE A 331 -7.60 -21.59 21.01
N ASP A 332 -7.50 -20.36 21.45
CA ASP A 332 -8.52 -19.77 22.33
C ASP A 332 -8.44 -18.25 22.30
N TYR A 333 -9.58 -17.60 22.50
CA TYR A 333 -9.67 -16.16 22.66
C TYR A 333 -10.74 -15.86 23.71
N ARG A 334 -10.33 -15.26 24.83
CA ARG A 334 -11.21 -14.99 25.97
C ARG A 334 -11.09 -13.54 26.39
N VAL A 335 -12.25 -12.96 26.69
CA VAL A 335 -12.37 -11.64 27.32
C VAL A 335 -12.77 -11.85 28.78
N LEU A 336 -11.85 -11.54 29.69
CA LEU A 336 -12.06 -11.64 31.13
C LEU A 336 -12.54 -10.29 31.64
N TRP A 337 -13.81 -10.19 32.03
CA TRP A 337 -14.41 -8.96 32.52
C TRP A 337 -14.13 -8.73 34.00
N GLY A 338 -13.71 -7.51 34.35
CA GLY A 338 -13.47 -7.11 35.74
C GLY A 338 -12.46 -5.97 35.86
N ASP A 339 -12.31 -5.44 37.08
CA ASP A 339 -11.32 -4.39 37.36
C ASP A 339 -9.89 -4.97 37.42
N PRO A 340 -8.97 -4.58 36.52
CA PRO A 340 -7.58 -5.01 36.55
C PRO A 340 -6.78 -4.46 37.75
N SER A 341 -7.35 -3.59 38.56
CA SER A 341 -6.77 -3.22 39.86
C SER A 341 -6.97 -4.31 40.91
N GLY A 342 -7.98 -5.17 40.76
CA GLY A 342 -8.33 -6.22 41.71
C GLY A 342 -7.58 -7.54 41.46
N PRO A 343 -7.24 -8.31 42.50
CA PRO A 343 -6.47 -9.55 42.37
C PRO A 343 -7.24 -10.72 41.73
N ARG A 344 -8.59 -10.66 41.74
CA ARG A 344 -9.44 -11.71 41.19
C ARG A 344 -9.21 -11.89 39.69
N LEU A 345 -9.24 -10.79 38.94
CA LEU A 345 -9.07 -10.83 37.49
C LEU A 345 -7.71 -11.39 37.06
N TRP A 346 -6.65 -11.06 37.80
CA TRP A 346 -5.32 -11.64 37.59
C TRP A 346 -5.24 -13.12 37.95
N SER A 347 -6.02 -13.57 38.93
CA SER A 347 -6.10 -14.99 39.29
C SER A 347 -6.83 -15.79 38.20
N ASP A 348 -7.91 -15.22 37.65
CA ASP A 348 -8.63 -15.81 36.52
C ASP A 348 -7.73 -15.89 35.27
N LEU A 349 -6.96 -14.84 34.99
CA LEU A 349 -5.94 -14.88 33.93
C LEU A 349 -4.89 -15.97 34.19
N ASP A 350 -4.42 -16.10 35.43
CA ASP A 350 -3.41 -17.11 35.77
C ASP A 350 -3.95 -18.53 35.57
N MET A 351 -5.22 -18.77 35.86
CA MET A 351 -5.88 -20.05 35.56
C MET A 351 -5.90 -20.34 34.06
N VAL A 352 -6.21 -19.34 33.22
CA VAL A 352 -6.16 -19.49 31.76
C VAL A 352 -4.73 -19.81 31.30
N LEU A 353 -3.72 -19.13 31.83
CA LEU A 353 -2.31 -19.37 31.50
C LEU A 353 -1.73 -20.66 32.10
N GLN A 354 -2.41 -21.29 33.06
CA GLN A 354 -2.07 -22.61 33.60
C GLN A 354 -2.81 -23.74 32.88
N ALA A 355 -3.76 -23.42 32.01
CA ALA A 355 -4.50 -24.41 31.26
C ALA A 355 -3.56 -25.29 30.41
N THR A 356 -3.91 -26.57 30.35
CA THR A 356 -3.26 -27.55 29.48
C THR A 356 -4.29 -28.01 28.45
N PHE A 357 -3.81 -28.29 27.25
CA PHE A 357 -4.66 -28.58 26.11
C PHE A 357 -4.35 -29.97 25.57
N PRO A 358 -5.37 -30.85 25.43
CA PRO A 358 -5.16 -32.22 25.00
C PRO A 358 -4.69 -32.25 23.55
N HIS A 359 -3.59 -32.94 23.28
CA HIS A 359 -3.03 -33.14 21.94
C HIS A 359 -3.29 -34.57 21.44
N PRO A 360 -3.66 -34.78 20.16
CA PRO A 360 -3.90 -36.09 19.57
C PRO A 360 -2.74 -37.09 19.68
N ALA A 361 -1.52 -36.61 19.90
CA ALA A 361 -0.34 -37.46 20.18
C ALA A 361 -0.35 -38.09 21.60
N GLY A 362 -1.40 -37.88 22.40
CA GLY A 362 -1.56 -38.47 23.73
C GLY A 362 -0.80 -37.73 24.83
N LEU A 363 -0.53 -36.43 24.63
CA LEU A 363 0.13 -35.55 25.59
C LEU A 363 -0.66 -34.26 25.76
N ASP A 364 -0.57 -33.63 26.93
CA ASP A 364 -1.21 -32.35 27.17
C ASP A 364 -0.18 -31.22 27.01
N LEU A 365 -0.46 -30.28 26.12
CA LEU A 365 0.41 -29.14 25.87
C LEU A 365 0.05 -27.98 26.80
N PRO A 366 0.99 -27.49 27.65
CA PRO A 366 0.79 -26.29 28.43
C PRO A 366 1.06 -25.03 27.60
N VAL A 367 0.50 -23.90 28.01
CA VAL A 367 0.95 -22.57 27.53
C VAL A 367 2.40 -22.35 27.97
N ARG A 368 3.33 -22.34 27.01
CA ARG A 368 4.78 -22.37 27.30
C ARG A 368 5.37 -21.01 27.62
N ALA A 369 4.77 -19.95 27.09
CA ALA A 369 5.13 -18.57 27.38
C ALA A 369 3.94 -17.65 27.13
N ALA A 370 3.93 -16.51 27.82
CA ALA A 370 2.94 -15.46 27.59
C ALA A 370 3.61 -14.09 27.56
N ALA A 371 3.13 -13.21 26.70
CA ALA A 371 3.53 -11.80 26.67
C ALA A 371 2.33 -10.93 27.09
N ILE A 372 2.55 -10.10 28.11
CA ILE A 372 1.53 -9.19 28.66
C ILE A 372 1.94 -7.77 28.34
N ASP A 373 1.08 -7.02 27.63
CA ASP A 373 1.34 -5.61 27.40
C ASP A 373 1.23 -4.81 28.70
N THR A 374 2.29 -4.07 28.96
CA THR A 374 2.40 -3.17 30.12
C THR A 374 2.47 -1.71 29.70
N GLY A 375 2.32 -1.45 28.39
CA GLY A 375 2.26 -0.10 27.82
C GLY A 375 0.96 0.64 28.11
N GLY A 376 -0.13 -0.08 28.36
CA GLY A 376 -1.47 0.46 28.62
C GLY A 376 -1.81 0.73 30.10
N HIS A 377 -3.07 0.47 30.45
CA HIS A 377 -3.65 0.76 31.76
C HIS A 377 -3.12 -0.19 32.87
N HIS A 378 -3.24 0.22 34.14
CA HIS A 378 -2.89 -0.61 35.32
C HIS A 378 -1.47 -1.23 35.34
N THR A 379 -0.48 -0.51 34.78
CA THR A 379 0.92 -0.94 34.61
C THR A 379 1.57 -1.56 35.88
N LYS A 380 1.23 -1.08 37.08
CA LYS A 380 1.80 -1.59 38.34
C LYS A 380 1.41 -3.05 38.62
N MET A 381 0.14 -3.39 38.43
CA MET A 381 -0.37 -4.74 38.68
C MET A 381 0.17 -5.74 37.66
N ALA A 382 0.20 -5.34 36.38
CA ALA A 382 0.78 -6.15 35.32
C ALA A 382 2.26 -6.45 35.57
N TYR A 383 3.02 -5.46 36.06
CA TYR A 383 4.40 -5.64 36.49
C TYR A 383 4.55 -6.63 37.64
N GLU A 384 3.75 -6.50 38.69
CA GLU A 384 3.79 -7.42 39.83
C GLU A 384 3.45 -8.86 39.42
N PHE A 385 2.43 -9.02 38.58
CA PHE A 385 2.02 -10.32 38.04
C PHE A 385 3.15 -10.99 37.25
N CYS A 386 3.79 -10.26 36.33
CA CYS A 386 4.91 -10.79 35.55
C CYS A 386 6.12 -11.10 36.44
N ARG A 387 6.46 -10.22 37.39
CA ARG A 387 7.62 -10.35 38.29
C ARG A 387 7.62 -11.68 39.04
N THR A 388 6.46 -12.07 39.56
CA THR A 388 6.29 -13.30 40.36
C THR A 388 6.29 -14.56 39.49
N ARG A 389 6.12 -14.43 38.17
CA ARG A 389 5.91 -15.55 37.23
C ARG A 389 6.94 -15.63 36.11
N LEU A 390 8.07 -14.93 36.22
CA LEU A 390 9.17 -14.98 35.25
C LEU A 390 9.68 -16.42 35.02
N ALA A 391 9.66 -17.27 36.04
CA ALA A 391 10.06 -18.69 35.93
C ALA A 391 9.15 -19.48 34.97
N ARG A 392 7.88 -19.08 34.84
CA ARG A 392 6.89 -19.63 33.90
C ARG A 392 6.93 -18.93 32.53
N ARG A 393 7.93 -18.08 32.28
CA ARG A 393 8.12 -17.34 31.01
C ARG A 393 6.93 -16.45 30.66
N ILE A 394 6.35 -15.82 31.69
CA ILE A 394 5.36 -14.76 31.55
C ILE A 394 6.11 -13.43 31.55
N TRP A 395 6.12 -12.75 30.41
CA TRP A 395 6.94 -11.57 30.17
C TRP A 395 6.11 -10.30 30.11
N ALA A 396 6.63 -9.26 30.76
CA ALA A 396 6.16 -7.90 30.55
C ALA A 396 6.76 -7.35 29.26
N ILE A 397 5.90 -6.96 28.32
CA ILE A 397 6.32 -6.35 27.06
C ILE A 397 5.83 -4.90 26.96
N LYS A 398 6.44 -4.16 26.05
CA LYS A 398 5.92 -2.89 25.55
C LYS A 398 6.12 -2.85 24.05
N GLY A 399 5.02 -2.72 23.32
CA GLY A 399 5.06 -2.55 21.87
C GLY A 399 5.70 -1.22 21.47
N ARG A 400 6.56 -1.24 20.45
CA ARG A 400 7.12 -0.04 19.84
C ARG A 400 7.15 -0.18 18.32
N GLY A 401 6.43 0.72 17.65
CA GLY A 401 6.51 0.86 16.19
C GLY A 401 7.75 1.63 15.76
N GLY A 402 8.13 1.47 14.49
CA GLY A 402 9.25 2.15 13.85
C GLY A 402 10.26 1.20 13.21
N PRO A 403 10.99 1.69 12.18
CA PRO A 403 11.95 0.89 11.44
C PRO A 403 13.13 0.47 12.32
N GLY A 404 13.58 -0.78 12.15
CA GLY A 404 14.79 -1.30 12.80
C GLY A 404 14.62 -1.83 14.23
N ILE A 405 13.38 -1.89 14.74
CA ILE A 405 13.09 -2.50 16.05
C ILE A 405 12.86 -4.00 15.83
N PRO A 406 13.62 -4.89 16.52
CA PRO A 406 13.46 -6.33 16.36
C PRO A 406 12.15 -6.83 16.99
N VAL A 407 11.59 -7.91 16.46
CA VAL A 407 10.41 -8.59 17.04
C VAL A 407 10.63 -8.93 18.51
N TRP A 408 11.77 -9.54 18.84
CA TRP A 408 12.18 -9.78 20.22
C TRP A 408 13.57 -9.17 20.50
N PRO A 409 13.74 -8.39 21.58
CA PRO A 409 15.02 -7.76 21.87
C PRO A 409 16.01 -8.78 22.47
N ARG A 410 17.31 -8.59 22.19
CA ARG A 410 18.37 -9.46 22.75
C ARG A 410 18.48 -9.38 24.28
N ARG A 411 18.16 -8.23 24.87
CA ARG A 411 18.21 -8.00 26.32
C ARG A 411 17.01 -7.18 26.77
N PRO A 412 16.38 -7.54 27.90
CA PRO A 412 15.33 -6.73 28.50
C PRO A 412 15.90 -5.47 29.16
N THR A 413 15.11 -4.41 29.16
CA THR A 413 15.39 -3.17 29.90
C THR A 413 14.89 -3.31 31.34
N ARG A 414 15.60 -2.73 32.32
CA ARG A 414 15.19 -2.74 33.75
C ARG A 414 15.03 -1.34 34.35
N THR A 415 14.95 -0.33 33.49
CA THR A 415 14.86 1.10 33.87
C THR A 415 13.45 1.52 34.29
N ASN A 416 12.50 0.59 34.35
CA ASN A 416 11.12 0.84 34.78
C ASN A 416 10.98 0.96 36.32
N LYS A 417 9.89 1.57 36.78
CA LYS A 417 9.60 1.78 38.22
C LYS A 417 9.61 0.50 39.07
N GLY A 418 9.42 -0.67 38.46
CA GLY A 418 9.48 -1.98 39.13
C GLY A 418 10.82 -2.74 39.02
N LYS A 419 11.82 -2.24 38.28
CA LYS A 419 13.08 -2.95 37.96
C LYS A 419 12.89 -4.36 37.38
N ILE A 420 11.75 -4.60 36.76
CA ILE A 420 11.36 -5.87 36.14
C ILE A 420 11.89 -5.91 34.71
N PRO A 421 12.35 -7.08 34.23
CA PRO A 421 12.69 -7.26 32.82
C PRO A 421 11.52 -6.86 31.91
N LEU A 422 11.67 -5.74 31.19
CA LEU A 422 10.72 -5.23 30.22
C LEU A 422 11.29 -5.43 28.80
N PHE A 423 10.55 -6.15 27.96
CA PHE A 423 10.96 -6.42 26.58
C PHE A 423 10.28 -5.42 25.64
N ILE A 424 11.08 -4.64 24.90
CA ILE A 424 10.58 -3.73 23.88
C ILE A 424 10.44 -4.53 22.57
N VAL A 425 9.20 -4.76 22.16
CA VAL A 425 8.83 -5.60 21.02
C VAL A 425 8.55 -4.73 19.80
N GLY A 426 9.16 -5.04 18.66
CA GLY A 426 8.90 -4.41 17.38
C GLY A 426 7.59 -4.91 16.78
N VAL A 427 6.49 -4.20 17.04
CA VAL A 427 5.14 -4.63 16.64
C VAL A 427 4.92 -4.56 15.13
N ASP A 428 5.55 -3.60 14.43
CA ASP A 428 5.34 -3.41 12.98
C ASP A 428 5.79 -4.62 12.16
N ALA A 429 6.92 -5.24 12.54
CA ALA A 429 7.45 -6.42 11.85
C ALA A 429 6.57 -7.66 12.06
N VAL A 430 5.95 -7.78 13.23
CA VAL A 430 4.98 -8.85 13.50
C VAL A 430 3.69 -8.58 12.75
N LYS A 431 3.16 -7.36 12.77
CA LYS A 431 1.96 -6.97 12.02
C LYS A 431 2.15 -7.23 10.52
N ASP A 432 3.32 -6.92 9.96
CA ASP A 432 3.66 -7.28 8.58
C ASP A 432 3.59 -8.79 8.32
N ALA A 433 4.22 -9.59 9.18
CA ALA A 433 4.23 -11.04 9.03
C ALA A 433 2.81 -11.60 9.13
N VAL A 434 2.01 -11.11 10.08
CA VAL A 434 0.60 -11.51 10.25
C VAL A 434 -0.21 -11.15 9.00
N TYR A 435 -0.16 -9.90 8.53
CA TYR A 435 -0.93 -9.48 7.35
C TYR A 435 -0.49 -10.21 6.07
N ALA A 436 0.81 -10.51 5.93
CA ALA A 436 1.31 -11.35 4.83
C ALA A 436 0.75 -12.77 4.91
N ARG A 437 0.68 -13.36 6.10
CA ARG A 437 0.14 -14.71 6.34
C ARG A 437 -1.37 -14.80 6.20
N LEU A 438 -2.11 -13.75 6.58
CA LEU A 438 -3.56 -13.67 6.38
C LEU A 438 -3.96 -13.76 4.90
N ARG A 439 -3.07 -13.35 3.99
CA ARG A 439 -3.30 -13.44 2.53
C ARG A 439 -3.13 -14.84 1.97
N LEU A 440 -2.47 -15.74 2.69
CA LEU A 440 -2.28 -17.12 2.26
C LEU A 440 -3.62 -17.83 2.35
N THR A 441 -4.18 -18.22 1.21
CA THR A 441 -5.50 -18.88 1.12
C THR A 441 -5.43 -20.40 1.17
N GLU A 442 -4.27 -20.96 0.86
CA GLU A 442 -4.02 -22.41 0.87
C GLU A 442 -3.28 -22.83 2.16
N PRO A 443 -3.49 -24.07 2.66
CA PRO A 443 -2.70 -24.62 3.76
C PRO A 443 -1.24 -24.75 3.32
N CYS A 444 -0.40 -23.83 3.78
CA CYS A 444 1.01 -23.79 3.46
C CYS A 444 1.81 -23.34 4.68
N PRO A 445 3.15 -23.54 4.69
CA PRO A 445 4.02 -23.02 5.74
C PRO A 445 3.71 -21.55 6.10
N GLY A 446 3.42 -21.30 7.37
CA GLY A 446 3.05 -19.98 7.87
C GLY A 446 1.57 -19.59 7.72
N ALA A 447 0.70 -20.49 7.26
CA ALA A 447 -0.75 -20.24 7.23
C ALA A 447 -1.32 -20.02 8.65
N ILE A 448 -2.41 -19.24 8.72
CA ILE A 448 -3.14 -18.99 9.96
C ILE A 448 -4.51 -19.68 9.86
N HIS A 449 -4.81 -20.51 10.85
CA HIS A 449 -6.03 -21.30 10.95
C HIS A 449 -6.93 -20.78 12.07
N PHE A 450 -8.23 -20.72 11.78
CA PHE A 450 -9.23 -20.13 12.67
C PHE A 450 -10.31 -21.16 13.03
N PRO A 451 -10.68 -21.31 14.31
CA PRO A 451 -11.74 -22.24 14.69
C PRO A 451 -13.12 -21.65 14.38
N ARG A 452 -14.12 -22.53 14.16
CA ARG A 452 -15.53 -22.13 13.94
C ARG A 452 -16.13 -21.23 15.02
N ARG A 453 -15.64 -21.30 16.26
CA ARG A 453 -16.15 -20.52 17.40
C ARG A 453 -15.87 -19.02 17.32
N LEU A 454 -14.92 -18.57 16.49
CA LEU A 454 -14.64 -17.14 16.35
C LEU A 454 -15.76 -16.45 15.58
N ASP A 455 -16.20 -15.30 16.07
CA ASP A 455 -17.27 -14.51 15.50
C ASP A 455 -16.74 -13.46 14.50
N ALA A 456 -17.66 -12.72 13.86
CA ALA A 456 -17.31 -11.66 12.92
C ALA A 456 -16.58 -10.49 13.61
N ASP A 457 -16.82 -10.27 14.91
CA ASP A 457 -16.18 -9.21 15.69
C ASP A 457 -14.67 -9.43 15.77
N TYR A 458 -14.25 -10.67 16.07
CA TYR A 458 -12.86 -11.07 16.08
C TYR A 458 -12.14 -10.74 14.76
N PHE A 459 -12.72 -11.10 13.60
CA PHE A 459 -12.07 -10.84 12.30
C PHE A 459 -12.02 -9.36 11.94
N ARG A 460 -13.03 -8.59 12.37
CA ARG A 460 -13.01 -7.13 12.24
C ARG A 460 -11.85 -6.55 13.04
N GLN A 461 -11.69 -6.95 14.29
CA GLN A 461 -10.60 -6.50 15.15
C GLN A 461 -9.22 -6.96 14.65
N LEU A 462 -9.10 -8.20 14.17
CA LEU A 462 -7.86 -8.75 13.61
C LEU A 462 -7.37 -7.96 12.39
N THR A 463 -8.32 -7.46 11.59
CA THR A 463 -8.04 -6.67 10.39
C THR A 463 -8.31 -5.17 10.62
N ALA A 464 -8.37 -4.69 11.86
CA ALA A 464 -8.77 -3.32 12.17
C ALA A 464 -7.75 -2.25 11.73
N GLU A 465 -6.50 -2.64 11.46
CA GLU A 465 -5.45 -1.70 11.11
C GLU A 465 -5.10 -1.74 9.62
N ARG A 466 -4.49 -0.66 9.15
CA ARG A 466 -3.94 -0.53 7.80
C ARG A 466 -2.62 0.22 7.84
N VAL A 467 -1.79 -0.06 6.85
CA VAL A 467 -0.54 0.64 6.66
C VAL A 467 -0.81 1.96 5.93
N VAL A 468 -0.44 3.08 6.55
CA VAL A 468 -0.53 4.42 5.96
C VAL A 468 0.87 5.02 5.85
N THR A 469 1.15 5.70 4.74
CA THR A 469 2.39 6.47 4.59
C THR A 469 2.18 7.85 5.20
N ARG A 470 2.81 8.10 6.36
CA ARG A 470 2.81 9.40 7.03
C ARG A 470 4.10 10.14 6.72
N PHE A 471 4.04 11.44 6.44
CA PHE A 471 5.24 12.25 6.28
C PHE A 471 5.61 12.89 7.62
N GLU A 472 6.78 12.58 8.15
CA GLU A 472 7.37 13.29 9.30
C GLU A 472 8.65 13.98 8.85
N ARG A 473 8.73 15.30 9.06
CA ARG A 473 9.87 16.14 8.63
C ARG A 473 10.23 15.96 7.14
N GLY A 474 9.23 15.81 6.29
CA GLY A 474 9.41 15.62 4.84
C GLY A 474 9.83 14.21 4.41
N ARG A 475 10.06 13.27 5.34
CA ARG A 475 10.38 11.87 5.03
C ARG A 475 9.10 11.01 5.09
N PRO A 476 8.82 10.16 4.10
CA PRO A 476 7.76 9.16 4.21
C PRO A 476 8.15 8.11 5.25
N ILE A 477 7.32 7.97 6.28
CA ILE A 477 7.39 6.97 7.34
C ILE A 477 6.16 6.09 7.23
N ARG A 478 6.37 4.78 7.26
CA ARG A 478 5.30 3.80 7.28
C ARG A 478 4.74 3.69 8.70
N SER A 479 3.43 3.83 8.88
CA SER A 479 2.77 3.74 10.18
C SER A 479 1.50 2.90 10.07
N TRP A 480 1.33 1.96 11.00
CA TRP A 480 0.06 1.28 11.20
C TRP A 480 -0.94 2.25 11.85
N GLN A 481 -2.15 2.31 11.32
CA GLN A 481 -3.24 3.12 11.85
C GLN A 481 -4.55 2.33 11.75
N PRO A 482 -5.50 2.52 12.68
CA PRO A 482 -6.85 1.97 12.55
C PRO A 482 -7.50 2.37 11.22
N LYS A 483 -8.32 1.48 10.65
CA LYS A 483 -9.10 1.76 9.44
C LYS A 483 -10.21 2.78 9.73
N ARG A 484 -10.81 2.71 10.92
CA ARG A 484 -11.84 3.64 11.40
C ARG A 484 -11.48 4.19 12.78
N ASP A 485 -11.86 5.44 13.04
CA ASP A 485 -11.67 6.04 14.36
C ASP A 485 -12.49 5.27 15.41
N GLY A 486 -11.83 4.88 16.50
CA GLY A 486 -12.45 4.11 17.59
C GLY A 486 -12.67 2.63 17.29
N GLU A 487 -12.12 2.10 16.19
CA GLU A 487 -12.17 0.67 15.90
C GLU A 487 -11.30 -0.12 16.90
N ARG A 488 -11.90 -1.16 17.47
CA ARG A 488 -11.24 -2.12 18.36
C ARG A 488 -10.22 -2.95 17.59
N ASN A 489 -9.04 -3.15 18.16
CA ASN A 489 -7.90 -3.84 17.53
C ASN A 489 -7.24 -4.87 18.48
N GLU A 490 -7.87 -5.18 19.60
CA GLU A 490 -7.31 -6.00 20.68
C GLU A 490 -7.04 -7.45 20.21
N ALA A 491 -7.87 -8.01 19.32
CA ALA A 491 -7.62 -9.31 18.69
C ALA A 491 -6.31 -9.34 17.86
N LEU A 492 -5.97 -8.25 17.18
CA LEU A 492 -4.70 -8.12 16.43
C LEU A 492 -3.51 -7.97 17.39
N ASP A 493 -3.64 -7.10 18.39
CA ASP A 493 -2.55 -6.83 19.33
C ASP A 493 -2.24 -8.06 20.21
N THR A 494 -3.25 -8.78 20.69
CA THR A 494 -3.05 -10.07 21.40
C THR A 494 -2.40 -11.13 20.51
N PHE A 495 -2.74 -11.20 19.21
CA PHE A 495 -2.06 -12.10 18.26
C PHE A 495 -0.57 -11.72 18.13
N VAL A 496 -0.29 -10.42 17.96
CA VAL A 496 1.07 -9.88 17.85
C VAL A 496 1.90 -10.23 19.09
N TYR A 497 1.31 -10.12 20.28
CA TYR A 497 1.99 -10.44 21.53
C TYR A 497 2.25 -11.94 21.69
N ALA A 498 1.30 -12.79 21.30
CA ALA A 498 1.49 -14.24 21.30
C ALA A 498 2.61 -14.66 20.33
N HIS A 499 2.71 -14.04 19.16
CA HIS A 499 3.82 -14.26 18.20
C HIS A 499 5.16 -13.73 18.74
N ALA A 500 5.16 -12.56 19.39
CA ALA A 500 6.34 -12.06 20.08
C ALA A 500 6.83 -13.04 21.17
N ALA A 501 5.92 -13.64 21.93
CA ALA A 501 6.25 -14.66 22.92
C ALA A 501 6.90 -15.92 22.29
N LEU A 502 6.48 -16.32 21.09
CA LEU A 502 7.16 -17.39 20.35
C LEU A 502 8.61 -17.00 20.05
N HIS A 503 8.84 -15.78 19.52
CA HIS A 503 10.19 -15.29 19.26
C HIS A 503 11.03 -15.16 20.53
N GLY A 504 10.40 -14.86 21.68
CA GLY A 504 11.04 -14.91 22.98
C GLY A 504 11.54 -16.31 23.35
N LEU A 505 10.73 -17.35 23.09
CA LEU A 505 11.16 -18.75 23.24
C LEU A 505 12.30 -19.12 22.27
N ILE A 506 12.20 -18.70 21.00
CA ILE A 506 13.24 -18.95 19.99
C ILE A 506 14.56 -18.29 20.41
N SER A 507 14.52 -17.04 20.91
CA SER A 507 15.69 -16.34 21.41
C SER A 507 16.34 -17.03 22.61
N MET A 508 15.61 -17.87 23.36
CA MET A 508 16.13 -18.69 24.45
C MET A 508 16.57 -20.09 24.00
N GLY A 509 16.52 -20.39 22.71
CA GLY A 509 17.00 -21.64 22.13
C GLY A 509 15.92 -22.63 21.70
N LEU A 510 14.63 -22.26 21.73
CA LEU A 510 13.58 -23.10 21.13
C LEU A 510 13.80 -23.22 19.62
N ARG A 511 13.81 -24.45 19.12
CA ARG A 511 13.80 -24.76 17.68
C ARG A 511 12.44 -25.35 17.32
N LEU A 512 11.56 -24.54 16.73
CA LEU A 512 10.15 -24.90 16.52
C LEU A 512 9.99 -26.17 15.67
N ASN A 513 10.73 -26.30 14.57
CA ASN A 513 10.60 -27.46 13.69
C ASN A 513 11.08 -28.77 14.35
N GLU A 514 12.13 -28.72 15.18
CA GLU A 514 12.57 -29.88 15.97
C GLU A 514 11.54 -30.25 17.04
N GLU A 515 10.87 -29.26 17.60
CA GLU A 515 9.82 -29.48 18.59
C GLU A 515 8.58 -30.14 17.99
N VAL A 516 8.21 -29.77 16.76
CA VAL A 516 7.16 -30.45 15.98
C VAL A 516 7.54 -31.91 15.73
N GLU A 517 8.79 -32.19 15.39
CA GLU A 517 9.27 -33.57 15.20
C GLU A 517 9.26 -34.37 16.50
N ARG A 518 9.54 -33.71 17.64
CA ARG A 518 9.50 -34.33 18.97
C ARG A 518 8.10 -34.67 19.44
N VAL A 519 7.14 -33.78 19.24
CA VAL A 519 5.72 -34.03 19.52
C VAL A 519 5.20 -35.15 18.62
N GLY A 520 5.71 -35.21 17.38
CA GLY A 520 5.44 -36.24 16.41
C GLY A 520 4.02 -36.15 15.83
N PRO A 521 3.77 -36.72 14.64
CA PRO A 521 2.40 -36.89 14.16
C PRO A 521 1.65 -37.77 15.15
N ALA A 522 0.36 -37.48 15.35
CA ALA A 522 -0.52 -38.35 16.12
C ALA A 522 -0.30 -39.79 15.66
N GLN A 523 0.23 -40.66 16.52
CA GLN A 523 0.20 -42.08 16.24
C GLN A 523 -1.28 -42.41 16.12
N THR A 524 -1.74 -42.63 14.89
CA THR A 524 -3.01 -43.33 14.67
C THR A 524 -2.89 -44.58 15.52
N ARG A 525 -3.63 -44.64 16.63
CA ARG A 525 -3.94 -45.92 17.24
C ARG A 525 -4.70 -46.65 16.15
N THR A 526 -3.98 -47.37 15.29
CA THR A 526 -4.54 -48.53 14.62
C THR A 526 -5.16 -49.33 15.75
N ASP A 527 -6.47 -49.56 15.66
CA ASP A 527 -7.22 -50.40 16.57
C ASP A 527 -6.62 -51.82 16.59
N ALA A 528 -5.49 -51.98 17.28
CA ALA A 528 -4.95 -53.24 17.73
C ALA A 528 -5.61 -53.56 19.07
N ALA A 529 -6.93 -53.70 19.01
CA ALA A 529 -7.73 -54.38 20.02
C ALA A 529 -9.04 -54.85 19.39
N ALA A 530 -8.93 -55.62 18.29
CA ALA A 530 -9.82 -56.77 18.20
C ALA A 530 -9.55 -57.57 19.48
N ALA A 531 -10.48 -57.48 20.44
CA ALA A 531 -10.44 -58.23 21.67
C ALA A 531 -10.29 -59.71 21.28
N GLY A 532 -9.06 -60.22 21.38
CA GLY A 532 -8.79 -61.64 21.29
C GLY A 532 -9.57 -62.27 22.42
N VAL A 533 -10.70 -62.90 22.10
CA VAL A 533 -11.45 -63.71 23.04
C VAL A 533 -10.51 -64.83 23.46
N ILE A 534 -9.87 -64.68 24.62
CA ILE A 534 -9.12 -65.75 25.25
C ILE A 534 -10.15 -66.77 25.73
N ARG A 535 -10.40 -67.82 24.94
CA ARG A 535 -11.15 -68.98 25.40
C ARG A 535 -10.19 -69.87 26.17
N SER A 536 -10.51 -70.16 27.43
CA SER A 536 -9.74 -71.10 28.25
C SER A 536 -9.86 -72.52 27.66
N ALA A 537 -8.79 -73.30 27.78
CA ALA A 537 -8.71 -74.69 27.30
C ALA A 537 -9.79 -75.63 27.90
N TRP A 538 -10.47 -75.19 28.96
CA TRP A 538 -11.59 -75.90 29.59
C TRP A 538 -12.91 -75.82 28.81
N MET A 539 -13.09 -74.84 27.91
CA MET A 539 -14.34 -74.67 27.14
C MET A 539 -14.35 -75.45 25.81
N THR A 540 -13.32 -76.23 25.49
CA THR A 540 -13.22 -76.98 24.22
C THR A 540 -13.52 -78.47 24.33
N THR A 541 -13.94 -78.95 25.50
CA THR A 541 -14.34 -80.33 25.71
C THR A 541 -15.59 -80.37 26.56
N VAL A 542 -16.72 -80.72 25.94
CA VAL A 542 -17.69 -81.76 26.36
C VAL A 542 -18.92 -81.67 25.45
N THR A 543 -19.10 -82.77 24.70
CA THR A 543 -20.28 -83.29 23.97
C THR A 543 -20.99 -82.43 22.94
#